data_AF-A0A1V3NCR4-F1
#
_entry.id   AF-A0A1V3NCR4-F1
#
_cell.length_a   1.000
_cell.length_b   1.000
_cell.length_c   1.000
_cell.angle_alpha   90.00
_cell.angle_beta   90.00
_cell.angle_gamma   90.00
#
_symmetry.space_group_name_H-M   'P 1'
#
loop_
_entity.id
_entity.type
_entity.pdbx_description
1 polymer ?
#
loop_
_entity_poly.entity_id
_entity_poly.type
_entity_poly.pdbx_seq_one_letter_code
_entity_poly.pdbx_strand_id
1 'polypeptide(L)'
;MKDMFEMMNKMGESAFETSRRLAEINQAALEKLMSQQMELVDAWVETGVKNLELMAKAKGYQEVVSGQAELAREYGQKVLTSCKSGSEVLSEARDSASKLVDEAVKSAGENVKQAASATAKRAA
;
A
#
# COMPACT_ATOMS: atom_id res chain seq x y z
N MET A 1 -26.51 -12.34 31.66
CA MET A 1 -27.01 -12.45 30.26
C MET A 1 -26.89 -11.13 29.51
N LYS A 2 -27.38 -9.99 30.04
CA LYS A 2 -27.31 -8.68 29.37
C LYS A 2 -25.88 -8.21 29.05
N ASP A 3 -24.94 -8.37 29.99
CA ASP A 3 -23.53 -7.99 29.77
C ASP A 3 -22.81 -8.90 28.74
N MET A 4 -23.22 -10.17 28.63
CA MET A 4 -22.70 -11.08 27.59
C MET A 4 -23.21 -10.71 26.20
N PHE A 5 -24.46 -10.22 26.10
CA PHE A 5 -25.02 -9.72 24.84
C PHE A 5 -24.37 -8.40 24.40
N GLU A 6 -24.16 -7.46 25.33
CA GLU A 6 -23.45 -6.20 25.04
C GLU A 6 -21.98 -6.46 24.64
N MET A 7 -21.33 -7.44 25.26
CA MET A 7 -19.97 -7.85 24.87
C MET A 7 -19.92 -8.45 23.47
N MET A 8 -20.89 -9.31 23.11
CA MET A 8 -20.99 -9.88 21.76
C MET A 8 -21.22 -8.79 20.70
N ASN A 9 -22.08 -7.81 20.97
CA ASN A 9 -22.31 -6.69 20.06
C ASN A 9 -21.03 -5.85 19.87
N LYS A 10 -20.34 -5.46 20.96
CA LYS A 10 -19.07 -4.72 20.86
C LYS A 10 -18.00 -5.48 20.10
N MET A 11 -17.91 -6.80 20.29
CA MET A 11 -16.96 -7.65 19.57
C MET A 11 -17.31 -7.72 18.08
N GLY A 12 -18.60 -7.80 17.73
CA GLY A 12 -19.07 -7.75 16.34
C GLY A 12 -18.80 -6.41 15.66
N GLU A 13 -19.06 -5.30 16.35
CA GLU A 13 -18.76 -3.94 15.88
C GLU A 13 -17.26 -3.74 15.64
N SER A 14 -16.41 -4.18 16.58
CA SER A 14 -14.95 -4.10 16.46
C SER A 14 -14.44 -4.95 15.29
N ALA A 15 -14.95 -6.17 15.11
CA ALA A 15 -14.57 -7.02 13.97
C ALA A 15 -14.97 -6.41 12.62
N PHE A 16 -16.15 -5.77 12.55
CA PHE A 16 -16.60 -5.06 11.36
C PHE A 16 -15.71 -3.84 11.07
N GLU A 17 -15.35 -3.07 12.09
CA GLU A 17 -14.45 -1.93 11.96
C GLU A 17 -13.05 -2.34 11.49
N THR A 18 -12.48 -3.40 12.06
CA THR A 18 -11.20 -3.98 11.62
C THR A 18 -11.28 -4.42 10.16
N SER A 19 -12.36 -5.08 9.75
CA SER A 19 -12.56 -5.50 8.36
C SER A 19 -12.63 -4.31 7.40
N ARG A 20 -13.33 -3.23 7.80
CA ARG A 20 -13.40 -1.98 7.05
C ARG A 20 -12.02 -1.34 6.90
N ARG A 21 -11.25 -1.23 7.99
CA ARG A 21 -9.90 -0.64 7.97
C ARG A 21 -8.93 -1.45 7.11
N LEU A 22 -9.06 -2.79 7.06
CA LEU A 22 -8.30 -3.63 6.12
C LEU A 22 -8.65 -3.32 4.66
N ALA A 23 -9.94 -3.14 4.34
CA ALA A 23 -10.36 -2.78 3.00
C ALA A 23 -9.81 -1.40 2.58
N GLU A 24 -9.82 -0.43 3.50
CA GLU A 24 -9.23 0.89 3.29
C GLU A 24 -7.71 0.83 3.03
N ILE A 25 -6.96 -0.01 3.77
CA ILE A 25 -5.53 -0.24 3.55
C ILE A 25 -5.28 -0.80 2.14
N ASN A 26 -6.05 -1.80 1.73
CA ASN A 26 -5.94 -2.40 0.40
C ASN A 26 -6.28 -1.40 -0.70
N GLN A 27 -7.33 -0.60 -0.52
CA GLN A 27 -7.72 0.43 -1.49
C GLN A 27 -6.62 1.49 -1.63
N ALA A 28 -6.08 1.99 -0.52
CA ALA A 28 -4.99 2.96 -0.55
C ALA A 28 -3.73 2.40 -1.23
N ALA A 29 -3.40 1.12 -1.00
CA ALA A 29 -2.28 0.47 -1.67
C ALA A 29 -2.52 0.35 -3.19
N LEU A 30 -3.73 -0.04 -3.60
CA LEU A 30 -4.11 -0.13 -5.01
C LEU A 30 -4.07 1.22 -5.71
N GLU A 31 -4.58 2.28 -5.07
CA GLU A 31 -4.52 3.64 -5.62
C GLU A 31 -3.07 4.08 -5.88
N LYS A 32 -2.17 3.86 -4.90
CA LYS A 32 -0.74 4.17 -5.07
C LYS A 32 -0.08 3.34 -6.19
N LEU A 33 -0.39 2.04 -6.27
CA LEU A 33 0.12 1.17 -7.34
C LEU A 33 -0.40 1.59 -8.73
N MET A 34 -1.64 2.06 -8.82
CA MET A 34 -2.21 2.60 -10.06
C MET A 34 -1.53 3.90 -10.47
N SER A 35 -1.24 4.80 -9.52
CA SER A 35 -0.44 6.01 -9.78
C SER A 35 0.94 5.65 -10.33
N GLN A 36 1.62 4.64 -9.77
CA GLN A 36 2.92 4.17 -10.28
C GLN A 36 2.83 3.57 -11.69
N GLN A 37 1.74 2.85 -12.01
CA GLN A 37 1.52 2.37 -13.38
C GLN A 37 1.36 3.53 -14.37
N MET A 38 0.67 4.61 -13.99
CA MET A 38 0.56 5.81 -14.82
C MET A 38 1.91 6.50 -15.02
N GLU A 39 2.74 6.59 -13.98
CA GLU A 39 4.11 7.13 -14.10
C GLU A 39 4.98 6.32 -15.06
N LEU A 40 4.84 4.99 -15.08
CA LEU A 40 5.53 4.13 -16.04
C LEU A 40 5.04 4.33 -17.47
N VAL A 41 3.73 4.54 -17.66
CA VAL A 41 3.16 4.87 -18.98
C VAL A 41 3.69 6.22 -19.47
N ASP A 42 3.71 7.23 -18.61
CA ASP A 42 4.26 8.55 -18.93
C ASP A 42 5.75 8.45 -19.29
N ALA A 43 6.52 7.67 -18.53
CA ALA A 43 7.91 7.41 -18.83
C ALA A 43 8.10 6.77 -20.22
N TRP A 44 7.22 5.84 -20.58
CA TRP A 44 7.27 5.16 -21.87
C TRP A 44 6.93 6.10 -23.04
N VAL A 45 5.89 6.93 -22.87
CA VAL A 45 5.52 7.96 -23.85
C VAL A 45 6.64 8.98 -24.02
N GLU A 46 7.23 9.46 -22.92
CA GLU A 46 8.36 10.39 -22.93
C GLU A 46 9.56 9.80 -23.68
N THR A 47 9.93 8.54 -23.39
CA THR A 47 11.00 7.85 -24.11
C THR A 47 10.68 7.74 -25.61
N GLY A 48 9.43 7.45 -25.97
CA GLY A 48 8.98 7.40 -27.36
C GLY A 48 9.18 8.74 -28.09
N VAL A 49 8.75 9.85 -27.47
CA VAL A 49 8.93 11.20 -28.00
C VAL A 49 10.42 11.53 -28.16
N LYS A 50 11.23 11.30 -27.13
CA LYS A 50 12.67 11.57 -27.19
C LYS A 50 13.38 10.73 -28.25
N ASN A 51 12.96 9.47 -28.46
CA ASN A 51 13.50 8.62 -29.50
C ASN A 51 13.16 9.15 -30.91
N LEU A 52 11.93 9.62 -31.12
CA LEU A 52 11.55 10.27 -32.39
C LEU A 52 12.39 11.55 -32.63
N GLU A 53 12.60 12.36 -31.59
CA GLU A 53 13.45 13.54 -31.68
C GLU A 53 14.90 13.20 -32.01
N LEU A 54 15.46 12.17 -31.37
CA LEU A 54 16.81 11.68 -31.63
C LEU A 54 16.97 11.30 -33.10
N MET A 55 16.02 10.52 -33.64
CA MET A 55 16.06 10.08 -35.04
C MET A 55 15.89 11.25 -36.03
N ALA A 56 15.13 12.29 -35.65
CA ALA A 56 14.93 13.47 -36.49
C ALA A 56 16.14 14.43 -36.50
N LYS A 57 16.90 14.50 -35.39
CA LYS A 57 17.98 15.48 -35.19
C LYS A 57 19.39 14.92 -35.36
N ALA A 58 19.57 13.60 -35.24
CA ALA A 58 20.89 12.99 -35.29
C ALA A 58 21.55 13.18 -36.67
N LYS A 59 22.80 13.64 -36.66
CA LYS A 59 23.61 13.89 -37.87
C LYS A 59 24.41 12.67 -38.31
N GLY A 60 24.34 11.57 -37.57
CA GLY A 60 25.01 10.31 -37.90
C GLY A 60 24.74 9.20 -36.90
N TYR A 61 25.14 7.98 -37.27
CA TYR A 61 24.90 6.75 -36.49
C TYR A 61 25.48 6.82 -35.07
N GLN A 62 26.62 7.50 -34.89
CA GLN A 62 27.28 7.62 -33.59
C GLN A 62 26.43 8.40 -32.57
N GLU A 63 25.73 9.46 -33.02
CA GLU A 63 24.79 10.23 -32.19
C GLU A 63 23.53 9.43 -31.86
N VAL A 64 23.05 8.60 -32.81
CA VAL A 64 21.92 7.68 -32.57
C VAL A 64 22.27 6.66 -31.49
N VAL A 65 23.44 6.02 -31.58
CA VAL A 65 23.89 5.03 -30.59
C VAL A 65 24.05 5.66 -29.20
N SER A 66 24.70 6.82 -29.11
CA SER A 66 24.84 7.51 -27.82
C SER A 66 23.48 7.92 -27.24
N GLY A 67 22.58 8.45 -28.07
CA GLY A 67 21.24 8.85 -27.64
C GLY A 67 20.39 7.66 -27.20
N GLN A 68 20.45 6.53 -27.90
CA GLN A 68 19.75 5.31 -27.48
C GLN A 68 20.28 4.77 -26.15
N ALA A 69 21.60 4.82 -25.92
CA ALA A 69 22.18 4.42 -24.64
C ALA A 69 21.71 5.33 -23.49
N GLU A 70 21.61 6.63 -23.73
CA GLU A 70 21.10 7.59 -22.76
C GLU A 70 19.61 7.37 -22.45
N LEU A 71 18.78 7.19 -23.49
CA LEU A 71 17.36 6.87 -23.35
C LEU A 71 17.13 5.57 -22.58
N ALA A 72 17.91 4.53 -22.88
CA ALA A 72 17.85 3.26 -22.15
C ALA A 72 18.22 3.45 -20.66
N ARG A 73 19.23 4.27 -20.36
CA ARG A 73 19.64 4.57 -18.99
C ARG A 73 18.56 5.33 -18.23
N GLU A 74 17.99 6.38 -18.83
CA GLU A 74 16.91 7.18 -18.23
C GLU A 74 15.66 6.31 -17.96
N TYR A 75 15.21 5.56 -18.97
CA TYR A 75 14.06 4.67 -18.82
C TYR A 75 14.31 3.61 -17.74
N GLY A 76 15.50 2.98 -17.75
CA GLY A 76 15.90 2.02 -16.73
C GLY A 76 15.89 2.60 -15.31
N GLN A 77 16.34 3.85 -15.13
CA GLN A 77 16.27 4.55 -13.84
C GLN A 77 14.83 4.81 -13.39
N LYS A 78 13.93 5.18 -14.31
CA LYS A 78 12.50 5.37 -13.99
C LYS A 78 11.84 4.07 -13.57
N VAL A 79 12.10 2.97 -14.29
CA VAL A 79 11.60 1.63 -13.94
C VAL A 79 12.12 1.20 -12.57
N LEU A 80 13.42 1.38 -12.30
CA LEU A 80 14.01 1.00 -11.01
C LEU A 80 13.40 1.80 -9.84
N THR A 81 13.16 3.09 -10.05
CA THR A 81 12.49 3.96 -9.07
C THR A 81 11.05 3.50 -8.82
N SER A 82 10.30 3.19 -9.88
CA SER A 82 8.93 2.67 -9.75
C SER A 82 8.89 1.34 -9.00
N CYS A 83 9.82 0.41 -9.29
CA CYS A 83 9.93 -0.85 -8.54
C CYS A 83 10.22 -0.64 -7.04
N LYS A 84 11.12 0.28 -6.69
CA LYS A 84 11.41 0.62 -5.29
C LYS A 84 10.18 1.19 -4.59
N SER A 85 9.53 2.16 -5.24
CA SER A 85 8.32 2.78 -4.71
C SER A 85 7.19 1.75 -4.54
N GLY A 86 7.02 0.81 -5.49
CA GLY A 86 6.03 -0.26 -5.36
C GLY A 86 6.31 -1.18 -4.17
N SER A 87 7.58 -1.51 -3.93
CA SER A 87 7.99 -2.26 -2.74
C SER A 87 7.69 -1.51 -1.44
N GLU A 88 7.85 -0.19 -1.42
CA GLU A 88 7.53 0.66 -0.27
C GLU A 88 6.03 0.66 0.01
N VAL A 89 5.19 0.83 -1.02
CA VAL A 89 3.72 0.78 -0.89
C VAL A 89 3.26 -0.55 -0.29
N LEU A 90 3.82 -1.67 -0.77
CA LEU A 90 3.48 -2.99 -0.23
C LEU A 90 3.95 -3.17 1.22
N SER A 91 5.13 -2.64 1.56
CA SER A 91 5.62 -2.67 2.94
C SER A 91 4.74 -1.83 3.86
N GLU A 92 4.33 -0.63 3.46
CA GLU A 92 3.43 0.22 4.21
C GLU A 92 2.08 -0.45 4.46
N ALA A 93 1.51 -1.11 3.44
CA ALA A 93 0.27 -1.84 3.56
C ALA A 93 0.40 -3.01 4.55
N ARG A 94 1.47 -3.79 4.45
CA ARG A 94 1.77 -4.89 5.39
C ARG A 94 1.90 -4.38 6.82
N ASP A 95 2.67 -3.32 7.02
CA ASP A 95 2.94 -2.79 8.36
C ASP A 95 1.66 -2.19 8.98
N SER A 96 0.82 -1.56 8.18
CA SER A 96 -0.49 -1.05 8.60
C SER A 96 -1.46 -2.17 8.96
N ALA A 97 -1.51 -3.24 8.15
CA ALA A 97 -2.33 -4.41 8.45
C ALA A 97 -1.86 -5.13 9.72
N SER A 98 -0.54 -5.24 9.91
CA SER A 98 0.05 -5.86 11.11
C SER A 98 -0.32 -5.08 12.38
N LYS A 99 -0.20 -3.75 12.34
CA LYS A 99 -0.63 -2.88 13.45
C LYS A 99 -2.12 -3.04 13.76
N LEU A 100 -2.96 -3.14 12.73
CA LEU A 100 -4.40 -3.31 12.90
C LEU A 100 -4.74 -4.65 13.58
N VAL A 101 -4.01 -5.72 13.26
CA VAL A 101 -4.14 -7.01 13.95
C VAL A 101 -3.69 -6.89 15.41
N ASP A 102 -2.56 -6.24 15.68
CA ASP A 102 -2.07 -6.02 17.05
C ASP A 102 -3.07 -5.21 17.90
N GLU A 103 -3.70 -4.18 17.31
CA GLU A 103 -4.77 -3.40 17.93
C GLU A 103 -5.99 -4.27 18.26
N ALA A 104 -6.42 -5.12 17.31
CA ALA A 104 -7.56 -6.01 17.51
C ALA A 104 -7.31 -7.02 18.64
N VAL A 105 -6.10 -7.61 18.70
CA VAL A 105 -5.71 -8.55 19.76
C VAL A 105 -5.67 -7.86 21.13
N LYS A 106 -5.11 -6.65 21.22
CA LYS A 106 -5.10 -5.86 22.46
C LYS A 106 -6.52 -5.55 22.93
N SER A 107 -7.38 -5.07 22.04
CA SER A 107 -8.77 -4.76 22.36
C SER A 107 -9.53 -5.98 22.87
N ALA A 108 -9.36 -7.14 22.23
CA ALA A 108 -9.95 -8.39 22.69
C ALA A 108 -9.48 -8.78 24.11
N GLY A 109 -8.18 -8.65 24.39
CA GLY A 109 -7.61 -8.92 25.72
C GLY A 109 -8.13 -7.99 26.81
N GLU A 110 -8.28 -6.69 26.51
CA GLU A 110 -8.85 -5.71 27.43
C GLU A 110 -10.33 -5.97 27.73
N ASN A 111 -11.12 -6.34 26.71
CA ASN A 111 -12.52 -6.70 26.86
C ASN A 111 -12.70 -7.94 27.75
N VAL A 112 -11.87 -8.98 27.58
CA VAL A 112 -11.87 -10.17 28.44
C VAL A 112 -11.51 -9.82 29.88
N LYS A 113 -10.50 -8.97 30.09
CA LYS A 113 -10.08 -8.52 31.42
C LYS A 113 -11.18 -7.70 32.12
N GLN A 114 -11.87 -6.83 31.39
CA GLN A 114 -13.03 -6.11 31.91
C GLN A 114 -14.16 -7.06 32.31
N ALA A 115 -14.50 -8.04 31.46
CA ALA A 115 -15.54 -9.03 31.75
C ALA A 115 -15.22 -9.87 33.01
N ALA A 116 -13.97 -10.31 33.16
CA ALA A 116 -13.51 -11.02 34.35
C ALA A 116 -13.62 -10.14 35.62
N SER A 117 -13.24 -8.86 35.54
CA SER A 117 -13.33 -7.93 36.67
C SER A 117 -14.77 -7.58 37.06
N ALA A 118 -15.67 -7.44 36.09
CA ALA A 118 -17.09 -7.18 36.31
C ALA A 118 -17.79 -8.39 36.95
N THR A 119 -17.40 -9.60 36.55
CA THR A 119 -17.90 -10.85 37.14
C THR A 119 -17.41 -11.02 38.57
N ALA A 120 -16.12 -10.75 38.83
CA ALA A 120 -15.54 -10.81 40.18
C ALA A 120 -16.19 -9.80 41.14
N LYS A 121 -16.47 -8.56 40.69
CA LYS A 121 -17.18 -7.54 41.47
C LYS A 121 -18.64 -7.86 41.77
N ARG A 122 -19.29 -8.73 40.97
CA ARG A 122 -20.67 -9.17 41.21
C ARG A 122 -20.76 -10.44 42.06
N ALA A 123 -19.65 -11.16 42.22
CA ALA A 123 -19.55 -12.37 43.03
C ALA A 123 -19.04 -12.11 44.47
N ALA A 124 -18.50 -10.91 44.72
CA ALA A 124 -18.15 -10.38 46.05
C ALA A 124 -19.28 -9.50 46.60
#